data_AF-A0A1E7HPM8-F1
#
_entry.id   AF-A0A1E7HPM8-F1
#
_cell.length_a   1.000
_cell.length_b   1.000
_cell.length_c   1.000
_cell.angle_alpha   90.00
_cell.angle_beta   90.00
_cell.angle_gamma   90.00
#
_symmetry.space_group_name_H-M   'P 1'
#
loop_
_entity.id
_entity.type
_entity.pdbx_description
1 polymer ?
#
loop_
_entity_poly.entity_id
_entity_poly.type
_entity_poly.pdbx_seq_one_letter_code
_entity_poly.pdbx_strand_id
1 'polypeptide(L)'
;MRKTVVLTLIFSLVQASLVFAGTDELPSGTAFNKMILPSSAAMVGELVKTTDAKFLSANISETAPQNMYGFSTAVSEEQGSFKLGIVLADLKVYLQAGEREQVIKSLSTLAATMVELGAPVPMISSVVNLNSAVKEGTDLAAINQAGLAVLTPFIEAFVEKEGKTVFMRFGEWSETTRLAAVAGQEGKSQVIVAILQGINPAGYFLSELKDQGLPAGAATSLNVLAELGNASELGKREIRKALKEINNVIQMMG
;
A
#
# COMPACT_ATOMS: atom_id res chain seq x y z
N MET A 1 -19.81 12.97 -23.61
CA MET A 1 -18.87 13.23 -22.49
C MET A 1 -18.04 12.00 -22.08
N ARG A 2 -18.60 10.77 -21.95
CA ARG A 2 -17.82 9.55 -21.57
C ARG A 2 -16.60 9.22 -22.44
N LYS A 3 -16.62 9.53 -23.75
CA LYS A 3 -15.49 9.23 -24.65
C LYS A 3 -14.28 10.14 -24.44
N THR A 4 -14.49 11.37 -23.97
CA THR A 4 -13.43 12.38 -23.83
C THR A 4 -12.53 12.06 -22.64
N VAL A 5 -13.11 11.66 -21.50
CA VAL A 5 -12.35 11.33 -20.27
C VAL A 5 -11.47 10.10 -20.48
N VAL A 6 -11.98 9.05 -21.14
CA VAL A 6 -11.20 7.84 -21.46
C VAL A 6 -10.04 8.18 -22.40
N LEU A 7 -10.26 9.05 -23.39
CA LEU A 7 -9.19 9.52 -24.28
C LEU A 7 -8.13 10.35 -23.54
N THR A 8 -8.53 11.24 -22.62
CA THR A 8 -7.58 12.01 -21.81
C THR A 8 -6.77 11.10 -20.88
N LEU A 9 -7.40 10.08 -20.29
CA LEU A 9 -6.73 9.12 -19.40
C LEU A 9 -5.73 8.25 -20.18
N ILE A 10 -6.11 7.77 -21.36
CA ILE A 10 -5.22 7.06 -22.27
C ILE A 10 -4.08 7.98 -22.72
N PHE A 11 -4.37 9.25 -23.05
CA PHE A 11 -3.34 10.19 -23.48
C PHE A 11 -2.36 10.54 -22.35
N SER A 12 -2.83 10.70 -21.11
CA SER A 12 -1.97 10.88 -19.92
C SER A 12 -1.13 9.63 -19.63
N LEU A 13 -1.71 8.43 -19.78
CA LEU A 13 -0.99 7.16 -19.64
C LEU A 13 0.07 6.96 -20.73
N VAL A 14 -0.24 7.36 -21.97
CA VAL A 14 0.71 7.37 -23.10
C VAL A 14 1.83 8.38 -22.83
N GLN A 15 1.53 9.57 -22.32
CA GLN A 15 2.57 10.53 -21.96
C GLN A 15 3.43 10.07 -20.77
N ALA A 16 2.84 9.41 -19.77
CA ALA A 16 3.61 8.76 -18.70
C ALA A 16 4.54 7.70 -19.27
N SER A 17 4.07 6.85 -20.19
CA SER A 17 4.91 5.85 -20.86
C SER A 17 6.05 6.46 -21.70
N LEU A 18 5.84 7.65 -22.29
CA LEU A 18 6.85 8.37 -23.07
C LEU A 18 7.97 8.97 -22.19
N VAL A 19 7.69 9.35 -20.94
CA VAL A 19 8.72 9.77 -19.97
C VAL A 19 9.68 8.62 -19.64
N PHE A 20 9.19 7.39 -19.65
CA PHE A 20 9.99 6.18 -19.44
C PHE A 20 10.59 5.61 -20.73
N ALA A 21 10.10 6.03 -21.90
CA ALA A 21 10.65 5.62 -23.21
C ALA A 21 11.89 6.44 -23.66
N GLY A 22 12.19 7.54 -22.97
CA GLY A 22 13.41 8.34 -23.19
C GLY A 22 14.66 7.80 -22.49
N THR A 23 14.52 6.71 -21.73
CA THR A 23 15.61 5.92 -21.16
C THR A 23 15.57 4.58 -21.88
N ASP A 24 16.62 4.24 -22.64
CA ASP A 24 16.74 3.07 -23.54
C ASP A 24 16.67 1.69 -22.85
N GLU A 25 16.05 1.60 -21.68
CA GLU A 25 15.79 0.36 -20.97
C GLU A 25 14.30 0.34 -20.58
N LEU A 26 13.49 -0.35 -21.38
CA LEU A 26 12.37 -1.09 -20.78
C LEU A 26 13.01 -1.95 -19.67
N PRO A 27 12.57 -1.87 -18.40
CA PRO A 27 13.17 -2.67 -17.35
C PRO A 27 12.99 -4.13 -17.74
N SER A 28 14.09 -4.73 -18.23
CA SER A 28 14.14 -6.12 -18.56
C SER A 28 13.95 -6.86 -17.26
N GLY A 29 12.78 -7.45 -17.07
CA GLY A 29 12.60 -8.43 -16.02
C GLY A 29 13.68 -9.49 -16.19
N THR A 30 14.62 -9.60 -15.25
CA THR A 30 14.93 -10.84 -14.51
C THR A 30 16.18 -10.75 -13.63
N ALA A 31 16.12 -11.56 -12.56
CA ALA A 31 17.13 -11.98 -11.57
C ALA A 31 17.34 -11.02 -10.39
N PHE A 32 17.12 -11.39 -9.12
CA PHE A 32 17.70 -12.53 -8.38
C PHE A 32 16.90 -12.89 -7.09
N ASN A 33 16.75 -14.20 -6.83
CA ASN A 33 16.69 -14.94 -5.55
C ASN A 33 16.49 -14.19 -4.19
N LYS A 34 15.53 -13.28 -4.09
CA LYS A 34 14.99 -12.75 -2.83
C LYS A 34 13.47 -12.84 -2.86
N MET A 35 12.87 -13.10 -1.69
CA MET A 35 11.43 -13.19 -1.54
C MET A 35 10.75 -11.91 -2.09
N ILE A 36 10.01 -12.04 -3.19
CA ILE A 36 9.19 -10.94 -3.71
C ILE A 36 7.90 -10.94 -2.90
N LEU A 37 7.77 -10.01 -1.96
CA LEU A 37 6.51 -9.83 -1.27
C LEU A 37 5.43 -9.38 -2.27
N PRO A 38 4.22 -9.97 -2.18
CA PRO A 38 3.12 -9.61 -3.07
C PRO A 38 2.75 -8.14 -2.90
N SER A 39 2.29 -7.50 -3.99
CA SER A 39 1.78 -6.14 -3.96
C SER A 39 0.45 -6.03 -3.20
N SER A 40 0.05 -4.81 -2.85
CA SER A 40 -1.28 -4.54 -2.28
C SER A 40 -2.41 -5.12 -3.13
N ALA A 41 -2.29 -5.09 -4.46
CA ALA A 41 -3.30 -5.65 -5.36
C ALA A 41 -3.50 -7.16 -5.15
N ALA A 42 -2.41 -7.91 -4.94
CA ALA A 42 -2.46 -9.33 -4.65
C ALA A 42 -2.93 -9.59 -3.21
N MET A 43 -2.35 -8.89 -2.24
CA MET A 43 -2.65 -9.06 -0.81
C MET A 43 -4.11 -8.70 -0.47
N VAL A 44 -4.57 -7.51 -0.87
CA VAL A 44 -5.96 -7.07 -0.69
C VAL A 44 -6.90 -7.94 -1.52
N GLY A 45 -6.48 -8.35 -2.72
CA GLY A 45 -7.23 -9.29 -3.56
C GLY A 45 -7.57 -10.60 -2.85
N GLU A 46 -6.62 -11.19 -2.12
CA GLU A 46 -6.88 -12.38 -1.29
C GLU A 46 -7.75 -12.07 -0.06
N LEU A 47 -7.54 -10.92 0.59
CA LEU A 47 -8.37 -10.49 1.72
C LEU A 47 -9.84 -10.41 1.33
N VAL A 48 -10.17 -9.78 0.21
CA VAL A 48 -11.57 -9.58 -0.18
C VAL A 48 -12.27 -10.84 -0.67
N LYS A 49 -11.53 -11.90 -1.02
CA LYS A 49 -12.13 -13.23 -1.31
C LYS A 49 -12.70 -13.88 -0.05
N THR A 50 -12.13 -13.57 1.11
CA THR A 50 -12.46 -14.20 2.40
C THR A 50 -13.20 -13.26 3.34
N THR A 51 -13.14 -11.95 3.08
CA THR A 51 -13.73 -10.90 3.91
C THR A 51 -14.48 -9.88 3.04
N ASP A 52 -15.66 -9.44 3.49
CA ASP A 52 -16.42 -8.41 2.78
C ASP A 52 -15.60 -7.10 2.68
N ALA A 53 -15.46 -6.58 1.46
CA ALA A 53 -14.72 -5.36 1.19
C ALA A 53 -15.31 -4.15 1.95
N LYS A 54 -16.63 -4.11 2.16
CA LYS A 54 -17.27 -3.04 2.96
C LYS A 54 -16.91 -3.09 4.44
N PHE A 55 -16.79 -4.31 4.98
CA PHE A 55 -16.29 -4.50 6.34
C PHE A 55 -14.85 -3.99 6.46
N LEU A 56 -13.98 -4.34 5.49
CA LEU A 56 -12.60 -3.87 5.48
C LEU A 56 -12.51 -2.35 5.36
N SER A 57 -13.28 -1.74 4.44
CA SER A 57 -13.27 -0.29 4.24
C SER A 57 -13.73 0.49 5.46
N ALA A 58 -14.73 -0.02 6.20
CA ALA A 58 -15.20 0.59 7.44
C ALA A 58 -14.17 0.54 8.57
N ASN A 59 -13.16 -0.32 8.45
CA ASN A 59 -12.10 -0.51 9.43
C ASN A 59 -10.75 0.04 8.97
N ILE A 60 -10.68 0.71 7.81
CA ILE A 60 -9.54 1.54 7.46
C ILE A 60 -9.49 2.68 8.47
N SER A 61 -8.40 2.74 9.23
CA SER A 61 -8.17 3.86 10.12
C SER A 61 -7.86 5.07 9.24
N GLU A 62 -8.42 6.25 9.55
CA GLU A 62 -7.93 7.49 8.97
C GLU A 62 -6.51 7.72 9.51
N THR A 63 -5.52 7.01 8.95
CA THR A 63 -4.10 7.13 9.30
C THR A 63 -3.58 8.43 8.72
N ALA A 64 -3.99 9.54 9.32
CA ALA A 64 -3.12 10.68 9.44
C ALA A 64 -2.37 10.50 10.78
N PRO A 65 -1.07 10.17 10.76
CA PRO A 65 -0.22 10.47 11.90
C PRO A 65 -0.19 12.00 12.01
N GLN A 66 -1.15 12.57 12.74
CA GLN A 66 -1.06 13.95 13.18
C GLN A 66 -0.07 13.98 14.32
N ASN A 67 1.16 14.39 13.98
CA ASN A 67 2.15 14.92 14.91
C ASN A 67 2.54 13.96 16.04
N MET A 68 3.50 13.07 15.79
CA MET A 68 4.27 12.51 16.90
C MET A 68 5.31 13.53 17.38
N TYR A 69 5.23 13.81 18.68
CA TYR A 69 6.07 14.72 19.44
C TYR A 69 7.57 14.58 19.12
N GLY A 70 8.18 15.66 18.62
CA GLY A 70 9.52 16.04 19.06
C GLY A 70 10.74 15.87 18.14
N PHE A 71 10.61 15.46 16.87
CA PHE A 71 11.75 15.50 15.92
C PHE A 71 11.33 15.99 14.52
N SER A 72 12.26 16.63 13.82
CA SER A 72 12.11 17.60 12.72
C SER A 72 11.21 17.21 11.53
N THR A 73 10.12 17.97 11.34
CA THR A 73 9.57 18.67 10.15
C THR A 73 9.88 18.25 8.69
N ALA A 74 10.39 17.06 8.38
CA ALA A 74 10.38 16.51 7.03
C ALA A 74 10.10 15.00 7.08
N VAL A 75 9.05 14.56 6.39
CA VAL A 75 8.79 13.14 6.15
C VAL A 75 9.98 12.61 5.36
N SER A 76 10.69 11.61 5.87
CA SER A 76 11.80 11.01 5.13
C SER A 76 11.27 10.28 3.88
N GLU A 77 12.09 10.10 2.83
CA GLU A 77 11.67 9.39 1.62
C GLU A 77 11.21 7.95 1.93
N GLU A 78 11.78 7.33 2.96
CA GLU A 78 11.37 6.03 3.50
C GLU A 78 9.96 6.07 4.07
N GLN A 79 9.66 7.06 4.92
CA GLN A 79 8.32 7.25 5.50
C GLN A 79 7.30 7.59 4.41
N GLY A 80 7.66 8.43 3.44
CA GLY A 80 6.81 8.75 2.30
C GLY A 80 6.52 7.52 1.44
N SER A 81 7.52 6.67 1.19
CA SER A 81 7.35 5.41 0.46
C SER A 81 6.51 4.40 1.24
N PHE A 82 6.69 4.31 2.56
CA PHE A 82 5.84 3.49 3.43
C PHE A 82 4.38 3.95 3.40
N LYS A 83 4.14 5.26 3.57
CA LYS A 83 2.81 5.88 3.46
C LYS A 83 2.18 5.64 2.09
N LEU A 84 2.96 5.72 1.01
CA LEU A 84 2.50 5.40 -0.34
C LEU A 84 1.93 3.97 -0.42
N GLY A 85 2.62 3.00 0.19
CA GLY A 85 2.16 1.62 0.28
C GLY A 85 0.83 1.46 1.03
N ILE A 86 0.68 2.14 2.19
CA ILE A 86 -0.59 2.15 2.94
C ILE A 86 -1.73 2.70 2.07
N VAL A 87 -1.52 3.86 1.44
CA VAL A 87 -2.54 4.53 0.62
C VAL A 87 -2.97 3.67 -0.57
N LEU A 88 -2.04 2.93 -1.19
CA LEU A 88 -2.35 2.00 -2.27
C LEU A 88 -3.21 0.81 -1.80
N ALA A 89 -2.92 0.26 -0.62
CA ALA A 89 -3.74 -0.79 -0.02
C ALA A 89 -5.16 -0.29 0.31
N ASP A 90 -5.27 0.87 0.95
CA ASP A 90 -6.55 1.50 1.27
C ASP A 90 -7.38 1.77 0.01
N LEU A 91 -6.76 2.39 -0.99
CA LEU A 91 -7.41 2.70 -2.26
C LEU A 91 -7.98 1.44 -2.92
N LYS A 92 -7.25 0.33 -2.86
CA LYS A 92 -7.71 -0.95 -3.41
C LYS A 92 -8.95 -1.47 -2.69
N VAL A 93 -8.95 -1.41 -1.36
CA VAL A 93 -10.11 -1.81 -0.53
C VAL A 93 -11.31 -0.93 -0.84
N TYR A 94 -11.15 0.40 -0.86
CA TYR A 94 -12.25 1.34 -1.15
C TYR A 94 -12.84 1.14 -2.55
N LEU A 95 -11.99 0.90 -3.56
CA LEU A 95 -12.44 0.60 -4.92
C LEU A 95 -13.26 -0.70 -4.98
N GLN A 96 -12.88 -1.72 -4.22
CA GLN A 96 -13.62 -2.99 -4.16
C GLN A 96 -14.90 -2.89 -3.33
N ALA A 97 -14.93 -2.04 -2.29
CA ALA A 97 -16.10 -1.78 -1.47
C ALA A 97 -17.14 -0.88 -2.18
N GLY A 98 -16.73 -0.15 -3.21
CA GLY A 98 -17.57 0.80 -3.94
C GLY A 98 -17.70 2.16 -3.24
N GLU A 99 -16.80 2.49 -2.32
CA GLU A 99 -16.86 3.68 -1.46
C GLU A 99 -16.29 4.92 -2.17
N ARG A 100 -17.08 5.50 -3.09
CA ARG A 100 -16.63 6.59 -3.98
C ARG A 100 -15.98 7.77 -3.26
N GLU A 101 -16.56 8.23 -2.15
CA GLU A 101 -16.02 9.36 -1.38
C GLU A 101 -14.64 9.04 -0.81
N GLN A 102 -14.45 7.82 -0.32
CA GLN A 102 -13.16 7.37 0.22
C GLN A 102 -12.13 7.17 -0.89
N VAL A 103 -12.53 6.63 -2.05
CA VAL A 103 -11.68 6.57 -3.25
C VAL A 103 -11.17 7.97 -3.65
N ILE A 104 -12.04 8.99 -3.63
CA ILE A 104 -11.66 10.38 -3.94
C ILE A 104 -10.64 10.92 -2.92
N LYS A 105 -10.86 10.65 -1.63
CA LYS A 105 -9.93 11.05 -0.56
C LYS A 105 -8.58 10.35 -0.75
N SER A 106 -8.56 9.02 -0.90
CA SER A 106 -7.33 8.24 -1.09
C SER A 106 -6.56 8.62 -2.35
N LEU A 107 -7.22 8.89 -3.47
CA LEU A 107 -6.56 9.41 -4.68
C LEU A 107 -5.96 10.81 -4.47
N SER A 108 -6.59 11.65 -3.65
CA SER A 108 -6.02 12.96 -3.29
C SER A 108 -4.77 12.81 -2.41
N THR A 109 -4.83 11.93 -1.41
CA THR A 109 -3.69 11.59 -0.55
C THR A 109 -2.55 10.98 -1.37
N LEU A 110 -2.85 10.08 -2.30
CA LEU A 110 -1.88 9.47 -3.20
C LEU A 110 -1.13 10.53 -4.01
N ALA A 111 -1.85 11.47 -4.62
CA ALA A 111 -1.24 12.56 -5.37
C ALA A 111 -0.36 13.45 -4.47
N ALA A 112 -0.82 13.78 -3.26
CA ALA A 112 -0.05 14.59 -2.31
C ALA A 112 1.24 13.89 -1.88
N THR A 113 1.19 12.59 -1.54
CA THR A 113 2.38 11.81 -1.18
C THR A 113 3.35 11.68 -2.36
N MET A 114 2.86 11.57 -3.58
CA MET A 114 3.72 11.58 -4.77
C MET A 114 4.41 12.93 -5.00
N VAL A 115 3.75 14.05 -4.66
CA VAL A 115 4.39 15.38 -4.66
C VAL A 115 5.47 15.46 -3.57
N GLU A 116 5.18 14.99 -2.36
CA GLU A 116 6.13 14.94 -1.23
C GLU A 116 7.40 14.14 -1.59
N LEU A 117 7.24 13.04 -2.33
CA LEU A 117 8.34 12.20 -2.82
C LEU A 117 9.05 12.72 -4.07
N GLY A 118 8.62 13.85 -4.64
CA GLY A 118 9.24 14.40 -5.86
C GLY A 118 8.96 13.59 -7.13
N ALA A 119 7.83 12.87 -7.19
CA ALA A 119 7.46 12.09 -8.36
C ALA A 119 7.31 12.98 -9.62
N PRO A 120 7.53 12.43 -10.84
CA PRO A 120 7.36 13.19 -12.07
C PRO A 120 5.95 13.77 -12.22
N VAL A 121 5.86 15.03 -12.65
CA VAL A 121 4.58 15.74 -12.87
C VAL A 121 3.57 14.96 -13.72
N PRO A 122 3.96 14.25 -14.80
CA PRO A 122 3.01 13.44 -15.58
C PRO A 122 2.38 12.29 -14.78
N MET A 123 3.12 11.72 -13.83
CA MET A 123 2.63 10.64 -12.97
C MET A 123 1.62 11.18 -11.94
N ILE A 124 1.95 12.30 -11.29
CA ILE A 124 1.04 13.02 -10.38
C ILE A 124 -0.24 13.42 -11.12
N SER A 125 -0.11 13.96 -12.33
CA SER A 125 -1.25 14.36 -13.17
C SER A 125 -2.15 13.17 -13.51
N SER A 126 -1.60 11.97 -13.70
CA SER A 126 -2.37 10.76 -13.95
C SER A 126 -3.24 10.37 -12.76
N VAL A 127 -2.73 10.48 -11.52
CA VAL A 127 -3.53 10.29 -10.30
C VAL A 127 -4.63 11.34 -10.18
N VAL A 128 -4.30 12.62 -10.42
CA VAL A 128 -5.26 13.71 -10.37
C VAL A 128 -6.38 13.52 -11.40
N ASN A 129 -6.04 13.04 -12.61
CA ASN A 129 -7.01 12.74 -13.66
C ASN A 129 -7.92 11.56 -13.30
N LEU A 130 -7.37 10.51 -12.65
CA LEU A 130 -8.19 9.43 -12.09
C LEU A 130 -9.17 9.95 -11.04
N ASN A 131 -8.72 10.84 -10.15
CA ASN A 131 -9.56 11.46 -9.13
C ASN A 131 -10.71 12.27 -9.76
N SER A 132 -10.41 13.09 -10.76
CA SER A 132 -11.43 13.83 -11.53
C SER A 132 -12.42 12.89 -12.21
N ALA A 133 -11.95 11.81 -12.84
CA ALA A 133 -12.82 10.82 -13.46
C ALA A 133 -13.78 10.16 -12.43
N VAL A 134 -13.30 9.87 -11.22
CA VAL A 134 -14.15 9.36 -10.12
C VAL A 134 -15.18 10.41 -9.69
N LYS A 135 -14.79 11.67 -9.53
CA LYS A 135 -15.71 12.78 -9.19
C LYS A 135 -16.81 12.98 -10.24
N GLU A 136 -16.48 12.79 -11.51
CA GLU A 136 -17.42 12.86 -12.64
C GLU A 136 -18.33 11.63 -12.78
N GLY A 137 -18.21 10.65 -11.89
CA GLY A 137 -19.09 9.48 -11.86
C GLY A 137 -18.62 8.30 -12.72
N THR A 138 -17.33 8.24 -13.08
CA THR A 138 -16.77 7.04 -13.72
C THR A 138 -16.93 5.83 -12.83
N ASP A 139 -17.23 4.67 -13.43
CA ASP A 139 -17.42 3.41 -12.73
C ASP A 139 -16.15 3.00 -11.95
N LEU A 140 -16.31 2.57 -10.70
CA LEU A 140 -15.18 2.26 -9.81
C LEU A 140 -14.48 0.96 -10.21
N ALA A 141 -15.21 -0.01 -10.78
CA ALA A 141 -14.58 -1.22 -11.28
C ALA A 141 -13.68 -0.91 -12.49
N ALA A 142 -14.12 -0.02 -13.39
CA ALA A 142 -13.30 0.49 -14.49
C ALA A 142 -12.07 1.26 -13.99
N ILE A 143 -12.20 2.10 -12.97
CA ILE A 143 -11.06 2.79 -12.34
C ILE A 143 -10.07 1.78 -11.76
N ASN A 144 -10.56 0.72 -11.11
CA ASN A 144 -9.71 -0.31 -10.52
C ASN A 144 -8.96 -1.14 -11.58
N GLN A 145 -9.65 -1.56 -12.65
CA GLN A 145 -9.11 -2.48 -13.65
C GLN A 145 -8.28 -1.80 -14.74
N ALA A 146 -8.62 -0.58 -15.15
CA ALA A 146 -7.97 0.10 -16.26
C ALA A 146 -7.21 1.37 -15.84
N GLY A 147 -7.56 1.96 -14.70
CA GLY A 147 -6.88 3.14 -14.17
C GLY A 147 -5.73 2.75 -13.26
N LEU A 148 -6.07 2.31 -12.04
CA LEU A 148 -5.09 2.00 -10.99
C LEU A 148 -4.15 0.86 -11.40
N ALA A 149 -4.68 -0.23 -11.98
CA ALA A 149 -3.86 -1.36 -12.40
C ALA A 149 -2.79 -0.99 -13.44
N VAL A 150 -3.05 0.01 -14.29
CA VAL A 150 -2.07 0.52 -15.27
C VAL A 150 -1.09 1.49 -14.61
N LEU A 151 -1.56 2.29 -13.64
CA LEU A 151 -0.74 3.28 -12.96
C LEU A 151 0.25 2.66 -11.95
N THR A 152 -0.16 1.61 -11.24
CA THR A 152 0.64 0.98 -10.18
C THR A 152 2.05 0.59 -10.66
N PRO A 153 2.25 -0.10 -11.80
CA PRO A 153 3.59 -0.41 -12.30
C PRO A 153 4.52 0.81 -12.47
N PHE A 154 3.97 1.96 -12.87
CA PHE A 154 4.77 3.19 -13.00
C PHE A 154 5.15 3.77 -11.64
N ILE A 155 4.24 3.72 -10.66
CA ILE A 155 4.54 4.12 -9.28
C ILE A 155 5.62 3.20 -8.71
N GLU A 156 5.50 1.89 -8.91
CA GLU A 156 6.50 0.92 -8.46
C GLU A 156 7.87 1.18 -9.09
N ALA A 157 7.93 1.41 -10.40
CA ALA A 157 9.18 1.72 -11.11
C ALA A 157 9.82 3.04 -10.62
N PHE A 158 9.01 4.05 -10.28
CA PHE A 158 9.52 5.28 -9.68
C PHE A 158 10.15 5.02 -8.31
N VAL A 159 9.45 4.33 -7.43
CA VAL A 159 9.95 4.00 -6.08
C VAL A 159 11.18 3.07 -6.14
N GLU A 160 11.23 2.18 -7.12
CA GLU A 160 12.38 1.30 -7.38
C GLU A 160 13.61 2.07 -7.80
N LYS A 161 13.46 3.08 -8.69
CA LYS A 161 14.56 3.95 -9.09
C LYS A 161 15.18 4.69 -7.91
N GLU A 162 14.38 5.05 -6.91
CA GLU A 162 14.83 5.69 -5.66
C GLU A 162 15.34 4.67 -4.62
N GLY A 163 15.32 3.38 -4.93
CA GLY A 163 15.77 2.31 -4.03
C GLY A 163 14.86 2.09 -2.82
N LYS A 164 13.59 2.55 -2.86
CA LYS A 164 12.67 2.54 -1.71
C LYS A 164 11.56 1.48 -1.79
N THR A 165 11.62 0.55 -2.75
CA THR A 165 10.57 -0.46 -2.97
C THR A 165 10.26 -1.26 -1.72
N VAL A 166 11.27 -1.59 -0.91
CA VAL A 166 11.08 -2.34 0.34
C VAL A 166 10.18 -1.59 1.34
N PHE A 167 10.29 -0.25 1.43
CA PHE A 167 9.45 0.56 2.31
C PHE A 167 8.02 0.65 1.82
N MET A 168 7.81 0.79 0.51
CA MET A 168 6.47 0.75 -0.07
C MET A 168 5.81 -0.61 0.14
N ARG A 169 6.50 -1.72 -0.12
CA ARG A 169 5.99 -3.07 0.17
C ARG A 169 5.72 -3.26 1.67
N PHE A 170 6.54 -2.66 2.52
CA PHE A 170 6.33 -2.69 3.96
C PHE A 170 5.02 -1.99 4.35
N GLY A 171 4.73 -0.82 3.80
CA GLY A 171 3.46 -0.12 4.00
C GLY A 171 2.25 -0.93 3.54
N GLU A 172 2.31 -1.50 2.33
CA GLU A 172 1.24 -2.34 1.78
C GLU A 172 0.97 -3.56 2.67
N TRP A 173 2.03 -4.23 3.11
CA TRP A 173 1.93 -5.39 3.99
C TRP A 173 1.39 -5.01 5.36
N SER A 174 1.86 -3.89 5.93
CA SER A 174 1.43 -3.44 7.25
C SER A 174 -0.06 -3.16 7.29
N GLU A 175 -0.59 -2.42 6.32
CA GLU A 175 -2.02 -2.09 6.28
C GLU A 175 -2.88 -3.32 6.01
N THR A 176 -2.46 -4.18 5.07
CA THR A 176 -3.13 -5.46 4.80
C THR A 176 -3.17 -6.33 6.07
N THR A 177 -2.05 -6.44 6.78
CA THR A 177 -1.95 -7.24 8.01
C THR A 177 -2.83 -6.67 9.11
N ARG A 178 -2.90 -5.34 9.24
CA ARG A 178 -3.80 -4.67 10.19
C ARG A 178 -5.26 -5.00 9.90
N LEU A 179 -5.70 -4.84 8.65
CA LEU A 179 -7.06 -5.16 8.21
C LEU A 179 -7.41 -6.64 8.43
N ALA A 180 -6.47 -7.54 8.14
CA ALA A 180 -6.62 -8.96 8.40
C ALA A 180 -6.76 -9.27 9.89
N ALA A 181 -5.98 -8.61 10.75
CA ALA A 181 -6.03 -8.80 12.19
C ALA A 181 -7.36 -8.29 12.77
N VAL A 182 -7.90 -7.18 12.25
CA VAL A 182 -9.26 -6.71 12.59
C VAL A 182 -10.31 -7.75 12.20
N ALA A 183 -10.27 -8.26 10.96
CA ALA A 183 -11.17 -9.32 10.52
C ALA A 183 -11.02 -10.60 11.38
N GLY A 184 -9.81 -10.92 11.81
CA GLY A 184 -9.50 -12.03 12.71
C GLY A 184 -10.16 -11.90 14.09
N GLN A 185 -10.26 -10.69 14.63
CA GLN A 185 -10.97 -10.46 15.90
C GLN A 185 -12.48 -10.74 15.78
N GLU A 186 -13.04 -10.51 14.61
CA GLU A 186 -14.44 -10.79 14.23
C GLU A 186 -14.66 -12.25 13.77
N GLY A 187 -13.72 -13.14 14.06
CA GLY A 187 -13.85 -14.59 13.81
C GLY A 187 -13.31 -15.07 12.47
N LYS A 188 -12.70 -14.19 11.65
CA LYS A 188 -12.03 -14.58 10.39
C LYS A 188 -10.54 -14.86 10.60
N SER A 189 -10.21 -15.60 11.67
CA SER A 189 -8.82 -15.82 12.12
C SER A 189 -7.91 -16.41 11.05
N GLN A 190 -8.45 -17.22 10.13
CA GLN A 190 -7.68 -17.85 9.05
C GLN A 190 -6.99 -16.84 8.12
N VAL A 191 -7.54 -15.63 8.02
CA VAL A 191 -7.04 -14.59 7.12
C VAL A 191 -5.73 -13.98 7.65
N ILE A 192 -5.71 -13.62 8.93
CA ILE A 192 -4.48 -13.12 9.58
C ILE A 192 -3.44 -14.22 9.75
N VAL A 193 -3.87 -15.47 9.97
CA VAL A 193 -2.99 -16.65 9.98
C VAL A 193 -2.25 -16.77 8.65
N ALA A 194 -2.95 -16.72 7.51
CA ALA A 194 -2.33 -16.83 6.20
C ALA A 194 -1.29 -15.73 5.91
N ILE A 195 -1.51 -14.52 6.43
CA ILE A 195 -0.61 -13.38 6.22
C ILE A 195 0.62 -13.45 7.15
N LEU A 196 0.43 -13.81 8.42
CA LEU A 196 1.54 -13.89 9.38
C LEU A 196 2.38 -15.16 9.22
N GLN A 197 1.73 -16.30 9.00
CA GLN A 197 2.36 -17.62 8.85
C GLN A 197 2.64 -17.99 7.39
N GLY A 198 2.51 -17.05 6.45
CA GLY A 198 3.06 -17.19 5.11
C GLY A 198 4.59 -17.32 5.14
N ILE A 199 5.28 -16.97 4.06
CA ILE A 199 6.76 -16.96 4.06
C ILE A 199 7.25 -15.81 4.97
N ASN A 200 7.27 -16.00 6.29
CA ASN A 200 7.61 -15.06 7.37
C ASN A 200 7.90 -13.59 6.94
N PRO A 201 6.87 -12.81 6.57
CA PRO A 201 7.06 -11.46 6.02
C PRO A 201 7.68 -10.49 7.02
N ALA A 202 7.32 -10.62 8.31
CA ALA A 202 7.86 -9.78 9.37
C ALA A 202 9.37 -10.00 9.55
N GLY A 203 9.83 -11.26 9.48
CA GLY A 203 11.27 -11.58 9.50
C GLY A 203 12.02 -11.04 8.29
N TYR A 204 11.40 -11.07 7.10
CA TYR A 204 11.96 -10.45 5.90
C TYR A 204 12.18 -8.93 6.08
N PHE A 205 11.16 -8.19 6.52
CA PHE A 205 11.28 -6.74 6.72
C PHE A 205 12.28 -6.39 7.80
N LEU A 206 12.30 -7.15 8.90
CA LEU A 206 13.29 -6.98 9.94
C LEU A 206 14.72 -7.13 9.38
N SER A 207 14.96 -8.13 8.54
CA SER A 207 16.26 -8.37 7.90
C SER A 207 16.65 -7.25 6.94
N GLU A 208 15.77 -6.90 6.01
CA GLU A 208 16.08 -5.93 4.94
C GLU A 208 16.17 -4.49 5.47
N LEU A 209 15.41 -4.13 6.50
CA LEU A 209 15.33 -2.75 7.01
C LEU A 209 16.21 -2.46 8.23
N LYS A 210 16.88 -3.49 8.81
CA LYS A 210 17.69 -3.34 10.03
C LYS A 210 18.71 -2.21 9.93
N ASP A 211 19.39 -2.11 8.80
CA ASP A 211 20.45 -1.13 8.56
C ASP A 211 19.95 0.11 7.78
N GLN A 212 18.65 0.20 7.52
CA GLN A 212 18.02 1.26 6.73
C GLN A 212 17.21 2.25 7.58
N GLY A 213 17.51 2.36 8.88
CA GLY A 213 16.89 3.36 9.75
C GLY A 213 15.51 3.00 10.30
N LEU A 214 15.18 1.70 10.40
CA LEU A 214 13.96 1.25 11.05
C LEU A 214 13.94 1.71 12.53
N PRO A 215 12.90 2.44 12.99
CA PRO A 215 12.79 2.86 14.38
C PRO A 215 12.85 1.66 15.33
N ALA A 216 13.56 1.78 16.45
CA ALA A 216 13.77 0.66 17.38
C ALA A 216 12.45 0.04 17.89
N GLY A 217 11.41 0.86 18.08
CA GLY A 217 10.08 0.37 18.43
C GLY A 217 9.42 -0.44 17.30
N ALA A 218 9.56 -0.01 16.04
CA ALA A 218 9.03 -0.73 14.88
C ALA A 218 9.76 -2.07 14.70
N ALA A 219 11.09 -2.10 14.92
CA ALA A 219 11.87 -3.32 14.94
C ALA A 219 11.43 -4.28 16.05
N THR A 220 11.11 -3.76 17.25
CA THR A 220 10.60 -4.56 18.37
C THR A 220 9.25 -5.18 18.02
N SER A 221 8.32 -4.38 17.48
CA SER A 221 7.01 -4.88 17.05
C SER A 221 7.10 -5.89 15.90
N LEU A 222 8.00 -5.69 14.93
CA LEU A 222 8.27 -6.66 13.87
C LEU A 222 8.82 -7.98 14.40
N ASN A 223 9.74 -7.95 15.39
CA ASN A 223 10.22 -9.16 16.04
C ASN A 223 9.07 -9.96 16.66
N VAL A 224 8.17 -9.29 17.39
CA VAL A 224 7.00 -9.94 17.98
C VAL A 224 6.07 -10.52 16.89
N LEU A 225 5.86 -9.81 15.79
CA LEU A 225 5.06 -10.30 14.67
C LEU A 225 5.71 -11.51 13.99
N ALA A 226 7.04 -11.53 13.86
CA ALA A 226 7.78 -12.68 13.33
C ALA A 226 7.70 -13.90 14.26
N GLU A 227 7.75 -13.70 15.58
CA GLU A 227 7.51 -14.78 16.55
C GLU A 227 6.09 -15.36 16.41
N LEU A 228 5.08 -14.50 16.25
CA LEU A 228 3.70 -14.93 16.01
C LEU A 228 3.55 -15.69 14.68
N GLY A 229 4.25 -15.27 13.63
CA GLY A 229 4.30 -15.98 12.35
C GLY A 229 4.90 -17.39 12.44
N ASN A 230 5.73 -17.65 13.46
CA ASN A 230 6.32 -18.97 13.73
C ASN A 230 5.57 -19.77 14.82
N ALA A 231 4.50 -19.22 15.40
CA ALA A 231 3.71 -19.93 16.39
C ALA A 231 2.95 -21.10 15.74
N SER A 232 2.82 -22.22 16.47
CA SER A 232 2.10 -23.41 16.01
C SER A 232 0.60 -23.17 15.85
N GLU A 233 0.01 -22.31 16.70
CA GLU A 233 -1.39 -21.90 16.64
C GLU A 233 -1.54 -20.42 16.98
N LEU A 234 -2.48 -19.74 16.30
CA LEU A 234 -2.84 -18.35 16.57
C LEU A 234 -4.28 -18.28 17.11
N GLY A 235 -4.39 -18.07 18.42
CA GLY A 235 -5.66 -17.84 19.10
C GLY A 235 -6.08 -16.37 19.11
N LYS A 236 -7.24 -16.08 19.71
CA LYS A 236 -7.78 -14.71 19.84
C LYS A 236 -6.81 -13.76 20.54
N ARG A 237 -6.03 -14.26 21.50
CA ARG A 237 -5.04 -13.46 22.23
C ARG A 237 -3.90 -13.03 21.31
N GLU A 238 -3.41 -13.96 20.50
CA GLU A 238 -2.32 -13.76 19.56
C GLU A 238 -2.74 -12.79 18.45
N ILE A 239 -3.97 -12.91 17.94
CA ILE A 239 -4.53 -11.98 16.95
C ILE A 239 -4.65 -10.55 17.51
N ARG A 240 -5.10 -10.39 18.77
CA ARG A 240 -5.10 -9.08 19.43
C ARG A 240 -3.70 -8.51 19.60
N LYS A 241 -2.73 -9.36 19.94
CA LYS A 241 -1.32 -8.97 20.03
C LYS A 241 -0.80 -8.53 18.66
N ALA A 242 -1.07 -9.29 17.60
CA ALA A 242 -0.69 -8.93 16.23
C ALA A 242 -1.29 -7.58 15.81
N LEU A 243 -2.58 -7.34 16.07
CA LEU A 243 -3.21 -6.03 15.77
C LEU A 243 -2.53 -4.89 16.52
N LYS A 244 -2.20 -5.08 17.79
CA LYS A 244 -1.49 -4.06 18.57
C LYS A 244 -0.12 -3.76 17.97
N GLU A 245 0.67 -4.79 17.68
CA GLU A 245 2.04 -4.61 17.17
C GLU A 245 2.06 -4.03 15.75
N ILE A 246 1.13 -4.41 14.88
CA ILE A 246 1.07 -3.82 13.54
C ILE A 246 0.62 -2.36 13.57
N ASN A 247 -0.27 -1.97 14.50
CA ASN A 247 -0.60 -0.57 14.73
C ASN A 247 0.61 0.23 15.23
N ASN A 248 1.43 -0.34 16.11
CA ASN A 248 2.67 0.30 16.56
C ASN A 248 3.64 0.52 15.39
N VAL A 249 3.79 -0.47 14.49
CA VAL A 249 4.59 -0.34 13.27
C VAL A 249 4.09 0.81 12.41
N ILE A 250 2.80 0.83 12.08
CA ILE A 250 2.19 1.89 11.25
C ILE A 250 2.36 3.25 11.89
N GLN A 251 2.16 3.36 13.21
CA GLN A 251 2.35 4.61 13.93
C GLN A 251 3.79 5.10 13.87
N MET A 252 4.78 4.22 13.99
CA MET A 252 6.19 4.62 14.02
C MET A 252 6.80 4.92 12.64
N MET A 253 6.22 4.32 11.60
CA MET A 253 6.70 4.43 10.22
C MET A 253 5.92 5.47 9.39
N GLY A 254 4.66 5.73 9.74
CA GLY A 254 3.82 6.75 9.10
C GLY A 254 3.99 8.12 9.72
#